data_AF-A0A8W7PWR8-F1
#
_entry.id   AF-A0A8W7PWR8-F1
#
_cell.length_a   1.000
_cell.length_b   1.000
_cell.length_c   1.000
_cell.angle_alpha   90.00
_cell.angle_beta   90.00
_cell.angle_gamma   90.00
#
_symmetry.space_group_name_H-M   'P 1'
#
loop_
_entity.id
_entity.type
_entity.pdbx_description
1 polymer ?
#
loop_
_entity_poly.entity_id
_entity_poly.type
_entity_poly.pdbx_seq_one_letter_code
_entity_poly.pdbx_strand_id
1 'polypeptide(L)'
;LCAKDKGWFNWWTGTSFDMLRALEKRILSYLKTPYRGSFVDVGHCVGEADKIWTLSLNTESPNVPLVLVHGLGAGVALWVLNLDALARERPVYAIDVLGFGRSSRPRFSTDPMVVEKQLVKSIEEWRREMNLQEMILLGHSMGGFIAASYALSYPDRLRHLILADPWGMPEKPKEFENNARIRFWLRPIFAVSKMLNPLWPIRFAGPYGPSLVSRFRQDIVMKFSNVITDGMDISNYIHQCNSQNPT
;
A
#
# COMPACT_ATOMS: atom_id res chain seq x y z
N LEU A 1 -7.35 -4.99 -26.96
CA LEU A 1 -6.52 -6.07 -27.53
C LEU A 1 -5.12 -5.50 -27.74
N CYS A 2 -4.20 -5.77 -26.82
CA CYS A 2 -2.78 -5.52 -27.03
C CYS A 2 -1.99 -6.60 -26.29
N ALA A 3 -0.94 -7.07 -26.95
CA ALA A 3 -0.36 -8.38 -26.80
C ALA A 3 0.20 -8.64 -25.39
N LYS A 4 -0.19 -9.79 -24.81
CA LYS A 4 0.50 -10.38 -23.66
C LYS A 4 1.86 -10.87 -24.16
N ASP A 5 2.93 -10.14 -23.84
CA ASP A 5 4.27 -10.72 -23.82
C ASP A 5 4.29 -11.80 -22.72
N LYS A 6 4.00 -13.03 -23.13
CA LYS A 6 4.04 -14.22 -22.27
C LYS A 6 5.48 -14.70 -22.18
N GLY A 7 6.29 -14.02 -21.37
CA GLY A 7 7.60 -14.50 -20.96
C GLY A 7 7.49 -15.82 -20.19
N TRP A 8 8.50 -16.69 -20.35
CA TRP A 8 8.56 -18.05 -19.77
C TRP A 8 8.48 -18.09 -18.23
N PHE A 9 8.64 -16.95 -17.56
CA PHE A 9 8.61 -16.82 -16.10
C PHE A 9 7.20 -16.68 -15.47
N ASN A 10 6.13 -16.52 -16.26
CA ASN A 10 4.78 -16.29 -15.71
C ASN A 10 4.18 -17.52 -14.99
N TRP A 11 4.65 -18.74 -15.27
CA TRP A 11 4.29 -19.94 -14.50
C TRP A 11 4.90 -19.89 -13.09
N TRP A 12 6.09 -19.31 -12.95
CA TRP A 12 6.89 -19.40 -11.72
C TRP A 12 6.35 -18.53 -10.58
N THR A 13 5.69 -17.40 -10.86
CA THR A 13 5.26 -16.47 -9.80
C THR A 13 3.81 -16.65 -9.36
N GLY A 14 2.99 -17.48 -10.02
CA GLY A 14 1.64 -17.83 -9.56
C GLY A 14 0.71 -16.64 -9.28
N THR A 15 1.01 -15.45 -9.80
CA THR A 15 0.30 -14.21 -9.46
C THR A 15 -0.77 -13.90 -10.47
N SER A 16 -1.98 -13.60 -9.98
CA SER A 16 -3.07 -13.14 -10.82
C SER A 16 -3.91 -12.07 -10.14
N PHE A 17 -4.41 -11.13 -10.94
CA PHE A 17 -5.32 -10.10 -10.47
C PHE A 17 -6.59 -10.71 -9.85
N ASP A 18 -7.08 -11.82 -10.41
CA ASP A 18 -8.23 -12.54 -9.88
C ASP A 18 -7.95 -13.18 -8.51
N MET A 19 -6.74 -13.71 -8.30
CA MET A 19 -6.33 -14.26 -7.01
C MET A 19 -6.21 -13.14 -5.97
N LEU A 20 -5.59 -12.00 -6.31
CA LEU A 20 -5.53 -10.84 -5.43
C LEU A 20 -6.94 -10.38 -5.02
N ARG A 21 -7.84 -10.26 -6.00
CA ARG A 21 -9.24 -9.87 -5.77
C ARG A 21 -9.98 -10.87 -4.88
N ALA A 22 -9.76 -12.17 -5.08
CA ALA A 22 -10.38 -13.22 -4.27
C ALA A 22 -9.89 -13.19 -2.82
N LEU A 23 -8.58 -13.04 -2.62
CA LEU A 23 -7.97 -12.90 -1.29
C LEU A 23 -8.46 -11.66 -0.57
N GLU A 24 -8.49 -10.51 -1.25
CA GLU A 24 -9.04 -9.28 -0.71
C GLU A 24 -10.49 -9.47 -0.26
N LYS A 25 -11.33 -10.07 -1.12
CA LYS A 25 -12.74 -10.32 -0.79
C LYS A 25 -12.90 -11.23 0.43
N ARG A 26 -12.04 -12.24 0.59
CA ARG A 26 -12.05 -13.15 1.74
C ARG A 26 -11.58 -12.46 3.02
N ILE A 27 -10.57 -11.59 2.95
CA ILE A 27 -10.15 -10.79 4.10
C ILE A 27 -11.24 -9.79 4.49
N LEU A 28 -11.85 -9.11 3.52
CA LEU A 28 -12.88 -8.11 3.79
C LEU A 28 -14.24 -8.71 4.20
N SER A 29 -14.46 -10.03 4.05
CA SER A 29 -15.70 -10.67 4.51
C SER A 29 -15.86 -10.70 6.03
N TYR A 30 -14.79 -10.36 6.76
CA TYR A 30 -14.83 -10.22 8.22
C TYR A 30 -15.33 -8.83 8.69
N LEU A 31 -15.52 -7.88 7.76
CA LEU A 31 -16.14 -6.58 8.08
C LEU A 31 -17.62 -6.75 8.41
N LYS A 32 -18.06 -6.03 9.44
CA LYS A 32 -19.47 -5.93 9.81
C LYS A 32 -20.15 -4.76 9.11
N THR A 33 -19.41 -3.68 8.87
CA THR A 33 -19.90 -2.50 8.17
C THR A 33 -19.92 -2.76 6.66
N PRO A 34 -21.05 -2.49 5.97
CA PRO A 34 -21.11 -2.58 4.51
C PRO A 34 -20.05 -1.68 3.85
N TYR A 35 -19.40 -2.22 2.81
CA TYR A 35 -18.37 -1.52 2.06
C TYR A 35 -18.64 -1.60 0.56
N ARG A 36 -18.13 -0.61 -0.19
CA ARG A 36 -18.11 -0.59 -1.64
C ARG A 36 -16.67 -0.51 -2.14
N GLY A 37 -16.32 -1.36 -3.09
CA GLY A 37 -15.04 -1.29 -3.80
C GLY A 37 -15.23 -0.72 -5.22
N SER A 38 -14.46 0.29 -5.59
CA SER A 38 -14.50 0.90 -6.93
C SER A 38 -13.13 1.38 -7.38
N PHE A 39 -12.96 1.47 -8.71
CA PHE A 39 -11.85 2.19 -9.31
C PHE A 39 -12.22 3.64 -9.52
N VAL A 40 -11.36 4.54 -9.06
CA VAL A 40 -11.43 5.98 -9.33
C VAL A 40 -10.40 6.28 -10.41
N ASP A 41 -10.83 6.89 -11.50
CA ASP A 41 -9.94 7.30 -12.59
C ASP A 41 -9.26 8.61 -12.20
N VAL A 42 -7.94 8.63 -12.12
CA VAL A 42 -7.15 9.81 -11.73
C VAL A 42 -6.39 10.40 -12.92
N GLY A 43 -6.73 9.97 -14.13
CA GLY A 43 -6.17 10.47 -15.37
C GLY A 43 -4.65 10.30 -15.46
N HIS A 44 -3.96 11.34 -15.92
CA HIS A 44 -2.53 11.29 -16.21
C HIS A 44 -1.68 11.75 -15.00
N CYS A 45 -1.58 10.89 -13.99
CA CYS A 45 -0.71 11.12 -12.84
C CYS A 45 0.73 10.65 -13.12
N VAL A 46 0.86 9.43 -13.65
CA VAL A 46 2.12 8.78 -14.02
C VAL A 46 2.01 8.15 -15.41
N GLY A 47 1.01 7.31 -15.62
CA GLY A 47 0.64 6.74 -16.91
C GLY A 47 -0.44 7.55 -17.62
N GLU A 48 -0.90 7.05 -18.76
CA GLU A 48 -1.90 7.73 -19.61
C GLU A 48 -3.32 7.76 -18.97
N ALA A 49 -3.67 6.72 -18.21
CA ALA A 49 -4.99 6.56 -17.59
C ALA A 49 -4.89 5.74 -16.30
N ASP A 50 -4.39 6.38 -15.24
CA ASP A 50 -4.18 5.76 -13.95
C ASP A 50 -5.49 5.62 -13.16
N LYS A 51 -5.61 4.51 -12.41
CA LYS A 51 -6.79 4.21 -11.60
C LYS A 51 -6.38 3.82 -10.18
N ILE A 52 -7.08 4.39 -9.20
CA ILE A 52 -6.90 4.08 -7.79
C ILE A 52 -8.04 3.18 -7.33
N TRP A 53 -7.69 1.98 -6.84
CA TRP A 53 -8.64 1.10 -6.16
C TRP A 53 -8.98 1.67 -4.78
N THR A 54 -10.27 1.81 -4.52
CA THR A 54 -10.81 2.48 -3.34
C THR A 54 -11.85 1.61 -2.67
N LEU A 55 -11.71 1.39 -1.37
CA LEU A 55 -12.79 0.92 -0.51
C LEU A 55 -13.47 2.13 0.13
N SER A 56 -14.80 2.12 0.17
CA SER A 56 -15.62 3.17 0.78
C SER A 56 -16.59 2.55 1.78
N LEU A 57 -16.69 3.13 2.97
CA LEU A 57 -17.61 2.73 4.04
C LEU A 57 -18.29 3.97 4.62
N ASN A 58 -19.55 3.83 5.04
CA ASN A 58 -20.33 4.89 5.68
C ASN A 58 -20.33 6.24 4.91
N THR A 59 -20.49 6.19 3.59
CA THR A 59 -20.45 7.38 2.72
C THR A 59 -21.60 8.35 2.90
N GLU A 60 -22.69 7.90 3.53
CA GLU A 60 -23.87 8.72 3.81
C GLU A 60 -23.70 9.62 5.04
N SER A 61 -22.66 9.39 5.86
CA SER A 61 -22.39 10.24 7.01
C SER A 61 -21.94 11.64 6.57
N PRO A 62 -22.50 12.72 7.15
CA PRO A 62 -22.12 14.10 6.79
C PRO A 62 -20.79 14.53 7.42
N ASN A 63 -20.18 13.68 8.25
CA ASN A 63 -18.93 13.98 8.92
C ASN A 63 -17.76 13.98 7.94
N VAL A 64 -16.69 14.71 8.30
CA VAL A 64 -15.50 14.76 7.43
C VAL A 64 -14.89 13.38 7.23
N PRO A 65 -14.64 12.99 5.97
CA PRO A 65 -14.15 11.67 5.62
C PRO A 65 -12.75 11.43 6.15
N LEU A 66 -12.48 10.19 6.55
CA LEU A 66 -11.16 9.69 6.88
C LEU A 66 -10.61 8.87 5.72
N VAL A 67 -9.44 9.24 5.22
CA VAL A 67 -8.76 8.58 4.09
C VAL A 67 -7.53 7.86 4.61
N LEU A 68 -7.43 6.55 4.35
CA LEU A 68 -6.38 5.67 4.83
C LEU A 68 -5.40 5.32 3.71
N VAL A 69 -4.13 5.65 3.91
CA VAL A 69 -3.03 5.37 3.00
C VAL A 69 -2.13 4.28 3.59
N HIS A 70 -2.05 3.14 2.91
CA HIS A 70 -1.30 1.98 3.39
C HIS A 70 0.23 2.17 3.26
N GLY A 71 0.99 1.33 3.96
CA GLY A 71 2.46 1.31 3.92
C GLY A 71 3.04 0.55 2.71
N LEU A 72 4.38 0.49 2.62
CA LEU A 72 5.06 -0.18 1.52
C LEU A 72 4.69 -1.67 1.46
N GLY A 73 4.25 -2.12 0.29
CA GLY A 73 3.89 -3.52 0.03
C GLY A 73 2.64 -4.02 0.74
N ALA A 74 1.84 -3.12 1.30
CA ALA A 74 0.51 -3.39 1.79
C ALA A 74 -0.55 -3.17 0.69
N GLY A 75 -1.81 -3.36 1.06
CA GLY A 75 -2.98 -2.96 0.30
C GLY A 75 -4.16 -2.71 1.25
N VAL A 76 -5.27 -2.23 0.72
CA VAL A 76 -6.46 -1.82 1.48
C VAL A 76 -6.98 -2.88 2.45
N ALA A 77 -6.85 -4.18 2.14
CA ALA A 77 -7.36 -5.25 2.98
C ALA A 77 -6.68 -5.34 4.36
N LEU A 78 -5.45 -4.81 4.50
CA LEU A 78 -4.76 -4.81 5.79
C LEU A 78 -5.39 -3.87 6.82
N TRP A 79 -6.34 -3.02 6.42
CA TRP A 79 -7.13 -2.20 7.34
C TRP A 79 -8.34 -2.92 7.93
N VAL A 80 -8.60 -4.20 7.60
CA VAL A 80 -9.84 -4.91 8.00
C VAL A 80 -10.14 -4.83 9.51
N LEU A 81 -9.11 -4.83 10.37
CA LEU A 81 -9.29 -4.73 11.83
C LEU A 81 -9.58 -3.31 12.33
N ASN A 82 -9.43 -2.30 11.47
CA ASN A 82 -9.64 -0.89 11.78
C ASN A 82 -10.94 -0.35 11.19
N LEU A 83 -11.33 -0.83 10.00
CA LEU A 83 -12.38 -0.23 9.18
C LEU A 83 -13.74 -0.12 9.91
N ASP A 84 -14.22 -1.18 10.56
CA ASP A 84 -15.51 -1.14 11.29
C ASP A 84 -15.53 -0.09 12.41
N ALA A 85 -14.42 0.04 13.15
CA ALA A 85 -14.32 0.98 14.26
C ALA A 85 -14.24 2.43 13.75
N LEU A 86 -13.47 2.67 12.69
CA LEU A 86 -13.29 3.98 12.08
C LEU A 86 -14.54 4.46 11.34
N ALA A 87 -15.26 3.54 10.68
CA ALA A 87 -16.44 3.83 9.90
C ALA A 87 -17.71 4.02 10.75
N ARG A 88 -17.63 3.92 12.09
CA ARG A 88 -18.80 4.06 12.97
C ARG A 88 -19.45 5.44 12.86
N GLU A 89 -18.66 6.49 12.75
CA GLU A 89 -19.15 7.88 12.86
C GLU A 89 -19.00 8.68 11.57
N ARG A 90 -18.05 8.32 10.70
CA ARG A 90 -17.70 9.11 9.52
C ARG A 90 -17.47 8.24 8.29
N PRO A 91 -17.52 8.83 7.09
CA PRO A 91 -17.08 8.14 5.89
C PRO A 91 -15.62 7.72 6.04
N VAL A 92 -15.32 6.49 5.61
CA VAL A 92 -13.95 5.96 5.56
C VAL A 92 -13.64 5.51 4.16
N TYR A 93 -12.54 6.02 3.63
CA TYR A 93 -11.96 5.58 2.37
C TYR A 93 -10.61 4.94 2.63
N ALA A 94 -10.37 3.74 2.10
CA ALA A 94 -9.03 3.15 2.06
C ALA A 94 -8.62 3.04 0.60
N ILE A 95 -7.41 3.52 0.27
CA ILE A 95 -6.92 3.53 -1.11
C ILE A 95 -5.68 2.65 -1.27
N ASP A 96 -5.61 1.94 -2.39
CA ASP A 96 -4.36 1.36 -2.86
C ASP A 96 -3.58 2.45 -3.61
N VAL A 97 -2.37 2.75 -3.14
CA VAL A 97 -1.50 3.74 -3.78
C VAL A 97 -1.08 3.25 -5.18
N LEU A 98 -0.91 4.14 -6.15
CA LEU A 98 -0.39 3.77 -7.48
C LEU A 98 0.88 2.92 -7.35
N GLY A 99 0.96 1.85 -8.14
CA GLY A 99 2.03 0.84 -8.03
C GLY A 99 1.73 -0.32 -7.08
N PHE A 100 0.67 -0.25 -6.27
CA PHE A 100 0.35 -1.24 -5.23
C PHE A 100 -1.05 -1.83 -5.35
N GLY A 101 -1.27 -2.93 -4.63
CA GLY A 101 -2.57 -3.58 -4.48
C GLY A 101 -3.27 -3.82 -5.81
N ARG A 102 -4.47 -3.28 -5.96
CA ARG A 102 -5.29 -3.41 -7.17
C ARG A 102 -5.25 -2.16 -8.06
N SER A 103 -4.60 -1.08 -7.64
CA SER A 103 -4.42 0.14 -8.42
C SER A 103 -3.53 -0.06 -9.65
N SER A 104 -3.60 0.88 -10.59
CA SER A 104 -2.71 0.91 -11.76
C SER A 104 -1.25 0.84 -11.33
N ARG A 105 -0.43 0.14 -12.12
CA ARG A 105 1.01 -0.02 -11.89
C ARG A 105 1.81 0.60 -13.05
N PRO A 106 1.75 1.93 -13.24
CA PRO A 106 2.48 2.59 -14.30
C PRO A 106 4.00 2.50 -14.06
N ARG A 107 4.77 2.79 -15.12
CA ARG A 107 6.22 2.95 -15.01
C ARG A 107 6.55 4.31 -14.38
N PHE A 108 6.89 4.30 -13.11
CA PHE A 108 7.35 5.48 -12.38
C PHE A 108 8.69 6.00 -12.90
N SER A 109 8.95 7.28 -12.64
CA SER A 109 10.27 7.87 -12.84
C SER A 109 11.35 7.16 -12.01
N THR A 110 12.60 7.22 -12.44
CA THR A 110 13.76 6.80 -11.64
C THR A 110 14.21 7.88 -10.66
N ASP A 111 13.75 9.13 -10.81
CA ASP A 111 14.01 10.23 -9.89
C ASP A 111 13.03 10.19 -8.69
N PRO A 112 13.53 9.98 -7.45
CA PRO A 112 12.69 9.93 -6.26
C PRO A 112 11.83 11.17 -6.03
N MET A 113 12.32 12.37 -6.37
CA MET A 113 11.58 13.62 -6.19
C MET A 113 10.40 13.72 -7.15
N VAL A 114 10.56 13.17 -8.35
CA VAL A 114 9.46 13.10 -9.33
C VAL A 114 8.43 12.07 -8.88
N VAL A 115 8.87 10.91 -8.37
CA VAL A 115 7.98 9.87 -7.84
C VAL A 115 7.15 10.38 -6.66
N GLU A 116 7.75 11.12 -5.73
CA GLU A 116 7.02 11.72 -4.61
C GLU A 116 5.90 12.64 -5.11
N LYS A 117 6.21 13.57 -6.03
CA LYS A 117 5.21 14.47 -6.62
C LYS A 117 4.12 13.71 -7.36
N GLN A 118 4.46 12.64 -8.07
CA GLN A 118 3.52 11.77 -8.76
C GLN A 118 2.54 11.09 -7.80
N LEU A 119 3.04 10.57 -6.68
CA LEU A 119 2.21 9.93 -5.65
C LEU A 119 1.27 10.95 -4.98
N VAL A 120 1.79 12.12 -4.61
CA VAL A 120 1.00 13.21 -4.03
C VAL A 120 -0.08 13.69 -4.99
N LYS A 121 0.26 13.92 -6.27
CA LYS A 121 -0.69 14.29 -7.32
C LYS A 121 -1.80 13.25 -7.45
N SER A 122 -1.47 11.95 -7.40
CA SER A 122 -2.47 10.88 -7.51
C SER A 122 -3.52 10.89 -6.41
N ILE A 123 -3.13 11.27 -5.18
CA ILE A 123 -4.06 11.42 -4.05
C ILE A 123 -4.93 12.68 -4.24
N GLU A 124 -4.35 13.76 -4.76
CA GLU A 124 -5.11 14.99 -5.01
C GLU A 124 -6.15 14.80 -6.11
N GLU A 125 -5.78 14.18 -7.24
CA GLU A 125 -6.74 13.88 -8.30
C GLU A 125 -7.81 12.90 -7.79
N TRP A 126 -7.44 11.89 -7.01
CA TRP A 126 -8.42 11.02 -6.35
C TRP A 126 -9.40 11.79 -5.45
N ARG A 127 -8.90 12.72 -4.63
CA ARG A 127 -9.75 13.56 -3.76
C ARG A 127 -10.74 14.38 -4.58
N ARG A 128 -10.28 14.97 -5.69
CA ARG A 128 -11.10 15.75 -6.62
C ARG A 128 -12.21 14.90 -7.24
N GLU A 129 -11.87 13.73 -7.74
CA GLU A 129 -12.82 12.79 -8.37
C GLU A 129 -13.83 12.22 -7.38
N MET A 130 -13.42 12.05 -6.13
CA MET A 130 -14.31 11.69 -5.02
C MET A 130 -15.14 12.88 -4.50
N ASN A 131 -14.96 14.08 -5.05
CA ASN A 131 -15.64 15.32 -4.68
C ASN A 131 -15.51 15.71 -3.20
N LEU A 132 -14.39 15.36 -2.56
CA LEU A 132 -14.18 15.63 -1.14
C LEU A 132 -13.56 17.02 -0.94
N GLN A 133 -14.29 18.00 -0.42
CA GLN A 133 -13.75 19.36 -0.23
C GLN A 133 -12.54 19.40 0.71
N GLU A 134 -12.63 18.66 1.81
CA GLU A 134 -11.59 18.46 2.82
C GLU A 134 -11.64 17.02 3.33
N MET A 135 -10.53 16.54 3.89
CA MET A 135 -10.45 15.18 4.47
C MET A 135 -9.55 15.12 5.69
N ILE A 136 -9.71 14.07 6.50
CA ILE A 136 -8.68 13.63 7.44
C ILE A 136 -7.81 12.61 6.70
N LEU A 137 -6.51 12.84 6.62
CA LEU A 137 -5.59 11.94 5.94
C LEU A 137 -4.76 11.17 6.96
N LEU A 138 -4.90 9.85 6.96
CA LEU A 138 -4.12 8.94 7.79
C LEU A 138 -3.15 8.15 6.92
N GLY A 139 -1.86 8.20 7.27
CA GLY A 139 -0.82 7.46 6.59
C GLY A 139 -0.05 6.54 7.52
N HIS A 140 0.12 5.28 7.13
CA HIS A 140 0.96 4.32 7.87
C HIS A 140 2.30 4.06 7.16
N SER A 141 3.42 4.15 7.87
CA SER A 141 4.76 3.89 7.32
C SER A 141 5.04 4.75 6.06
N MET A 142 5.26 4.14 4.89
CA MET A 142 5.36 4.84 3.60
C MET A 142 4.14 5.73 3.32
N GLY A 143 2.93 5.29 3.68
CA GLY A 143 1.73 6.11 3.57
C GLY A 143 1.79 7.36 4.44
N GLY A 144 2.50 7.31 5.58
CA GLY A 144 2.74 8.47 6.44
C GLY A 144 3.68 9.49 5.81
N PHE A 145 4.75 9.03 5.13
CA PHE A 145 5.61 9.89 4.32
C PHE A 145 4.80 10.62 3.23
N ILE A 146 4.00 9.86 2.46
CA ILE A 146 3.17 10.41 1.39
C ILE A 146 2.13 11.39 1.95
N ALA A 147 1.49 11.06 3.07
CA ALA A 147 0.51 11.92 3.72
C ALA A 147 1.11 13.23 4.23
N ALA A 148 2.34 13.20 4.78
CA ALA A 148 3.06 14.40 5.17
C ALA A 148 3.43 15.26 3.95
N SER A 149 3.90 14.66 2.85
CA SER A 149 4.19 15.39 1.61
C SER A 149 2.92 15.99 0.98
N TYR A 150 1.79 15.28 1.04
CA TYR A 150 0.50 15.80 0.64
C TYR A 150 0.08 17.01 1.48
N ALA A 151 0.24 16.94 2.81
CA ALA A 151 -0.09 18.04 3.71
C ALA A 151 0.75 19.31 3.44
N LEU A 152 2.01 19.15 3.04
CA LEU A 152 2.87 20.27 2.62
C LEU A 152 2.43 20.90 1.29
N SER A 153 1.90 20.09 0.38
CA SER A 153 1.50 20.53 -0.96
C SER A 153 0.07 21.10 -1.00
N TYR A 154 -0.83 20.58 -0.16
CA TYR A 154 -2.26 20.89 -0.14
C TYR A 154 -2.80 21.06 1.29
N PRO A 155 -2.25 21.98 2.10
CA PRO A 155 -2.64 22.13 3.50
C PRO A 155 -4.13 22.44 3.68
N ASP A 156 -4.71 23.24 2.78
CA ASP A 156 -6.13 23.64 2.82
C ASP A 156 -7.13 22.51 2.50
N ARG A 157 -6.62 21.34 2.12
CA ARG A 157 -7.45 20.14 1.83
C ARG A 157 -7.53 19.20 3.02
N LEU A 158 -6.77 19.46 4.08
CA LEU A 158 -6.73 18.60 5.26
C LEU A 158 -7.35 19.28 6.46
N ARG A 159 -8.32 18.60 7.08
CA ARG A 159 -8.79 18.98 8.41
C ARG A 159 -7.85 18.48 9.50
N HIS A 160 -7.34 17.26 9.34
CA HIS A 160 -6.35 16.66 10.23
C HIS A 160 -5.41 15.75 9.45
N LEU A 161 -4.17 15.64 9.93
CA LEU A 161 -3.17 14.69 9.48
C LEU A 161 -2.88 13.69 10.60
N ILE A 162 -2.96 12.39 10.31
CA ILE A 162 -2.65 11.32 11.26
C ILE A 162 -1.48 10.51 10.71
N LEU A 163 -0.37 10.47 11.46
CA LEU A 163 0.82 9.74 11.08
C LEU A 163 0.99 8.53 12.00
N ALA A 164 0.80 7.33 11.45
CA ALA A 164 0.98 6.07 12.16
C ALA A 164 2.32 5.46 11.80
N ASP A 165 3.31 5.57 12.69
CA ASP A 165 4.68 5.05 12.47
C ASP A 165 5.28 5.47 11.11
N PRO A 166 5.35 6.78 10.80
CA PRO A 166 5.66 7.27 9.46
C PRO A 166 7.14 7.05 9.08
N TRP A 167 7.39 6.69 7.82
CA TRP A 167 8.75 6.69 7.28
C TRP A 167 9.24 8.14 7.09
N GLY A 168 10.50 8.40 7.43
CA GLY A 168 11.19 9.65 7.10
C GLY A 168 11.19 10.64 8.26
N MET A 169 10.61 10.27 9.40
CA MET A 169 10.63 11.04 10.63
C MET A 169 11.51 10.34 11.67
N PRO A 170 12.84 10.56 11.65
CA PRO A 170 13.69 9.99 12.68
C PRO A 170 13.37 10.65 14.03
N GLU A 171 13.12 9.84 15.07
CA GLU A 171 13.41 10.27 16.44
C GLU A 171 14.93 10.54 16.50
N LYS A 172 15.36 11.75 16.88
CA LYS A 172 16.79 12.04 17.07
C LYS A 172 17.05 12.42 18.53
N PRO A 173 18.16 11.90 19.09
CA PRO A 173 19.45 12.56 18.91
C PRO A 173 20.49 11.76 18.11
N LYS A 174 21.53 12.47 17.66
CA LYS A 174 22.68 12.02 16.85
C LYS A 174 23.63 11.01 17.55
N GLU A 175 23.20 10.33 18.60
CA GLU A 175 24.04 9.43 19.40
C GLU A 175 23.93 7.95 18.99
N PHE A 176 23.00 7.62 18.09
CA PHE A 176 22.93 6.30 17.45
C PHE A 176 23.54 6.31 16.04
N GLU A 177 24.72 6.89 15.85
CA GLU A 177 25.68 6.28 14.93
C GLU A 177 26.13 4.95 15.55
N ASN A 178 25.23 3.96 15.50
CA ASN A 178 25.57 2.62 15.88
C ASN A 178 26.61 2.15 14.88
N ASN A 179 27.85 2.09 15.35
CA ASN A 179 28.95 1.32 14.81
C ASN A 179 28.54 -0.17 14.84
N ALA A 180 27.53 -0.55 14.07
CA ALA A 180 27.40 -1.92 13.61
C ALA A 180 28.66 -2.14 12.77
N ARG A 181 29.69 -2.73 13.39
CA ARG A 181 30.86 -3.26 12.70
C ARG A 181 30.36 -4.37 11.77
N ILE A 182 29.78 -3.99 10.65
CA ILE A 182 29.49 -4.89 9.54
C ILE A 182 30.85 -5.43 9.15
N ARG A 183 31.08 -6.72 9.44
CA ARG A 183 32.29 -7.44 9.06
C ARG A 183 32.60 -7.07 7.62
N PHE A 184 33.85 -6.69 7.35
CA PHE A 184 34.24 -6.09 6.07
C PHE A 184 33.78 -6.94 4.86
N TRP A 185 33.75 -8.26 5.00
CA TRP A 185 33.26 -9.20 3.98
C TRP A 185 31.74 -9.17 3.74
N LEU A 186 30.93 -8.65 4.68
CA LEU A 186 29.48 -8.48 4.51
C LEU A 186 29.12 -7.17 3.81
N ARG A 187 30.03 -6.18 3.78
CA ARG A 187 29.81 -4.89 3.12
C ARG A 187 29.40 -5.01 1.64
N PRO A 188 30.04 -5.83 0.79
CA PRO A 188 29.58 -6.00 -0.59
C PRO A 188 28.18 -6.63 -0.69
N ILE A 189 27.84 -7.55 0.22
CA ILE A 189 26.52 -8.20 0.27
C ILE A 189 25.43 -7.17 0.61
N PHE A 190 25.69 -6.31 1.61
CA PHE A 190 24.78 -5.21 1.99
C PHE A 190 24.69 -4.10 0.93
N ALA A 191 25.78 -3.84 0.20
CA ALA A 191 25.76 -2.86 -0.89
C ALA A 191 24.89 -3.35 -2.06
N VAL A 192 25.03 -4.62 -2.45
CA VAL A 192 24.20 -5.25 -3.48
C VAL A 192 22.75 -5.37 -3.01
N SER A 193 22.49 -5.65 -1.73
CA SER A 193 21.11 -5.74 -1.21
C SER A 193 20.36 -4.41 -1.24
N LYS A 194 21.07 -3.26 -1.13
CA LYS A 194 20.47 -1.92 -1.28
C LYS A 194 20.15 -1.56 -2.72
N MET A 195 20.85 -2.16 -3.70
CA MET A 195 20.55 -2.01 -5.12
C MET A 195 19.36 -2.88 -5.56
N LEU A 196 19.01 -3.88 -4.76
CA LEU A 196 17.82 -4.69 -4.96
C LEU A 196 16.63 -4.01 -4.28
N ASN A 197 15.50 -3.93 -4.99
CA ASN A 197 14.22 -3.50 -4.41
C ASN A 197 13.99 -4.27 -3.08
N PRO A 198 13.58 -3.64 -1.97
CA PRO A 198 13.34 -4.35 -0.70
C PRO A 198 12.30 -5.48 -0.81
N LEU A 199 11.47 -5.46 -1.86
CA LEU A 199 10.49 -6.51 -2.20
C LEU A 199 11.03 -7.56 -3.19
N TRP A 200 12.26 -7.41 -3.69
CA TRP A 200 12.90 -8.35 -4.60
C TRP A 200 12.91 -9.80 -4.07
N PRO A 201 13.19 -10.07 -2.78
CA PRO A 201 13.16 -11.44 -2.27
C PRO A 201 11.78 -12.11 -2.43
N ILE A 202 10.70 -11.34 -2.29
CA ILE A 202 9.32 -11.83 -2.45
C ILE A 202 9.04 -12.16 -3.93
N ARG A 203 9.51 -11.31 -4.84
CA ARG A 203 9.37 -11.50 -6.30
C ARG A 203 10.20 -12.67 -6.82
N PHE A 204 11.38 -12.89 -6.24
CA PHE A 204 12.28 -13.98 -6.61
C PHE A 204 11.82 -15.35 -6.05
N ALA A 205 11.17 -15.36 -4.88
CA ALA A 205 10.76 -16.59 -4.20
C ALA A 205 9.61 -17.36 -4.90
N GLY A 206 8.95 -16.78 -5.91
CA GLY A 206 7.90 -17.44 -6.68
C GLY A 206 6.81 -18.07 -5.79
N PRO A 207 6.51 -19.38 -5.91
CA PRO A 207 5.43 -20.04 -5.16
C PRO A 207 5.70 -20.16 -3.67
N TYR A 208 6.94 -19.96 -3.21
CA TYR A 208 7.32 -19.97 -1.80
C TYR A 208 7.27 -18.57 -1.16
N GLY A 209 6.95 -17.53 -1.93
CA GLY A 209 6.81 -16.16 -1.44
C GLY A 209 5.90 -16.02 -0.21
N PRO A 210 4.73 -16.67 -0.13
CA PRO A 210 3.90 -16.65 1.07
C PRO A 210 4.57 -17.24 2.32
N SER A 211 5.36 -18.31 2.18
CA SER A 211 6.14 -18.90 3.28
C SER A 211 7.30 -18.00 3.72
N LEU A 212 7.88 -17.25 2.78
CA LEU A 212 8.88 -16.23 3.07
C LEU A 212 8.25 -15.06 3.86
N VAL A 213 7.10 -14.55 3.40
CA VAL A 213 6.35 -13.48 4.09
C VAL A 213 5.96 -13.93 5.50
N SER A 214 5.42 -15.14 5.66
CA SER A 214 5.04 -15.64 6.98
C SER A 214 6.24 -15.81 7.91
N ARG A 215 7.43 -16.16 7.40
CA ARG A 215 8.66 -16.30 8.20
C ARG A 215 9.30 -14.97 8.60
N PHE A 216 9.28 -13.96 7.73
CA PHE A 216 9.87 -12.64 8.02
C PHE A 216 8.89 -11.65 8.65
N ARG A 217 7.58 -11.87 8.51
CA ARG A 217 6.50 -11.01 9.02
C ARG A 217 5.51 -11.78 9.89
N GLN A 218 6.01 -12.67 10.76
CA GLN A 218 5.18 -13.36 11.74
C GLN A 218 4.38 -12.38 12.62
N ASP A 219 4.93 -11.19 12.87
CA ASP A 219 4.29 -10.10 13.61
C ASP A 219 2.94 -9.69 13.01
N ILE A 220 2.84 -9.59 11.68
CA ILE A 220 1.57 -9.29 11.00
C ILE A 220 0.64 -10.47 11.15
N VAL A 221 1.09 -11.67 10.78
CA VAL A 221 0.23 -12.87 10.74
C VAL A 221 -0.41 -13.13 12.11
N MET A 222 0.35 -12.97 13.21
CA MET A 222 -0.17 -13.11 14.57
C MET A 222 -1.21 -12.06 14.97
N LYS A 223 -1.15 -10.84 14.41
CA LYS A 223 -2.19 -9.83 14.69
C LYS A 223 -3.54 -10.22 14.08
N PHE A 224 -3.52 -10.91 12.94
CA PHE A 224 -4.73 -11.33 12.24
C PHE A 224 -5.20 -12.73 12.64
N SER A 225 -4.37 -13.56 13.28
CA SER A 225 -4.70 -14.96 13.61
C SER A 225 -5.94 -15.12 14.50
N ASN A 226 -6.29 -14.10 15.28
CA ASN A 226 -7.47 -14.13 16.16
C ASN A 226 -8.79 -13.83 15.40
N VAL A 227 -8.72 -13.32 14.17
CA VAL A 227 -9.89 -12.89 13.39
C VAL A 227 -9.99 -13.65 12.08
N ILE A 228 -8.86 -13.86 11.40
CA ILE A 228 -8.76 -14.58 10.13
C ILE A 228 -8.26 -15.98 10.44
N THR A 229 -9.15 -16.96 10.29
CA THR A 229 -8.93 -18.36 10.65
C THR A 229 -8.03 -19.10 9.66
N ASP A 230 -7.93 -18.64 8.41
CA ASP A 230 -6.97 -19.15 7.44
C ASP A 230 -5.62 -18.43 7.60
N GLY A 231 -4.66 -19.11 8.22
CA GLY A 231 -3.38 -18.52 8.62
C GLY A 231 -2.49 -18.02 7.48
N MET A 232 -2.81 -18.35 6.22
CA MET A 232 -2.00 -17.95 5.06
C MET A 232 -2.62 -16.82 4.23
N ASP A 233 -3.86 -16.42 4.48
CA ASP A 233 -4.57 -15.41 3.66
C ASP A 233 -3.85 -14.07 3.59
N ILE A 234 -3.41 -13.59 4.74
CA ILE A 234 -2.71 -12.30 4.84
C ILE A 234 -1.34 -12.40 4.15
N SER A 235 -0.62 -13.49 4.33
CA SER A 235 0.67 -13.72 3.69
C SER A 235 0.53 -13.83 2.17
N ASN A 236 -0.50 -14.54 1.69
CA ASN A 236 -0.84 -14.68 0.28
C ASN A 236 -1.25 -13.32 -0.31
N TYR A 237 -2.08 -12.55 0.39
CA TYR A 237 -2.50 -11.21 -0.04
C TYR A 237 -1.30 -10.27 -0.19
N ILE A 238 -0.43 -10.20 0.82
CA ILE A 238 0.80 -9.41 0.77
C ILE A 238 1.67 -9.87 -0.41
N HIS A 239 1.84 -11.17 -0.61
CA HIS A 239 2.62 -11.68 -1.74
C HIS A 239 2.03 -11.22 -3.10
N GLN A 240 0.70 -11.33 -3.28
CA GLN A 240 0.01 -10.94 -4.51
C GLN A 240 0.05 -9.42 -4.76
N CYS A 241 -0.01 -8.60 -3.70
CA CYS A 241 0.16 -7.14 -3.83
C CYS A 241 1.54 -6.75 -4.39
N ASN A 242 2.57 -7.53 -4.10
CA ASN A 242 3.96 -7.17 -4.39
C ASN A 242 4.55 -7.85 -5.63
N SER A 243 3.96 -8.95 -6.07
CA SER A 243 4.56 -9.82 -7.10
C SER A 243 4.02 -9.56 -8.51
N GLN A 244 3.08 -8.64 -8.66
CA GLN A 244 2.60 -8.19 -9.97
C GLN A 244 3.60 -7.24 -10.64
N ASN A 245 3.77 -7.39 -11.95
CA ASN A 245 4.59 -6.50 -12.76
C ASN A 245 3.89 -5.15 -13.00
N PRO A 246 4.66 -4.07 -13.19
CA PRO A 246 4.14 -2.85 -13.78
C PRO A 246 3.49 -3.15 -15.14
N THR A 247 2.35 -2.51 -15.39
CA THR A 247 1.65 -2.51 -16.68
C THR A 247 2.37 -1.63 -17.69
#